data_AF-A0A7J2JTC0-F1
#
_entry.id   AF-A0A7J2JTC0-F1
#
_cell.length_a   1.000
_cell.length_b   1.000
_cell.length_c   1.000
_cell.angle_alpha   90.00
_cell.angle_beta   90.00
_cell.angle_gamma   90.00
#
_symmetry.space_group_name_H-M   'P 1'
#
loop_
_entity.id
_entity.type
_entity.pdbx_description
1 polymer ?
#
loop_
_entity_poly.entity_id
_entity_poly.type
_entity_poly.pdbx_seq_one_letter_code
_entity_poly.pdbx_strand_id
1 'polypeptide(L)'
;MEVPEFKTREEAKAALDRLDEELIEGKITEEEYRAKKSAIERQIELMELEDMLIEGKITEEEYRRAKASLLGEAQPMPAGAEEASEVAQKISQIASKLAEVREKREKLRDLLISKEISEPTFQKLDSEYEEKENSLELKIKELEEEARNRLKEIEQKLEEIKLMREEIKARHHLGELPEADFKRRDQELEAQAQRLQAEREDISSALKLAGLSE
;
A
#
# COMPACT_ATOMS: atom_id res chain seq x y z
N MET A 1 -30.03 -18.00 12.70
CA MET A 1 -29.68 -18.14 14.13
C MET A 1 -29.28 -16.77 14.60
N GLU A 2 -29.87 -16.28 15.68
CA GLU A 2 -29.45 -15.02 16.30
C GLU A 2 -28.03 -15.20 16.86
N VAL A 3 -27.11 -14.33 16.45
CA VAL A 3 -25.77 -14.29 17.01
C VAL A 3 -25.88 -13.53 18.32
N PRO A 4 -25.56 -14.13 19.49
CA PRO A 4 -25.62 -13.42 20.76
C PRO A 4 -24.60 -12.29 20.76
N GLU A 5 -25.05 -11.05 20.98
CA GLU A 5 -24.15 -9.91 21.20
C GLU A 5 -23.77 -9.83 22.68
N PHE A 6 -22.47 -9.87 22.97
CA PHE A 6 -21.92 -9.71 24.33
C PHE A 6 -21.56 -8.25 24.60
N LYS A 7 -21.81 -7.79 25.83
CA LYS A 7 -21.49 -6.41 26.24
C LYS A 7 -20.07 -6.26 26.75
N THR A 8 -19.46 -7.35 27.19
CA THR A 8 -18.09 -7.37 27.70
C THR A 8 -17.32 -8.60 27.21
N ARG A 9 -15.98 -8.51 27.20
CA ARG A 9 -15.11 -9.65 26.87
C ARG A 9 -15.27 -10.80 27.87
N GLU A 10 -15.53 -10.52 29.14
CA GLU A 10 -15.76 -11.54 30.17
C GLU A 10 -17.06 -12.32 29.90
N GLU A 11 -18.13 -11.63 29.48
CA GLU A 11 -19.38 -12.28 29.07
C GLU A 11 -19.19 -13.17 27.84
N ALA A 12 -18.42 -12.71 26.84
CA ALA A 12 -18.12 -13.50 25.64
C ALA A 12 -17.26 -14.74 25.95
N LYS A 13 -16.26 -14.62 26.84
CA LYS A 13 -15.45 -15.76 27.30
C LYS A 13 -16.27 -16.78 28.09
N ALA A 14 -17.12 -16.32 29.00
CA ALA A 14 -18.02 -17.21 29.74
C ALA A 14 -19.04 -17.90 28.82
N ALA A 15 -19.38 -17.31 27.68
CA ALA A 15 -20.23 -17.95 26.69
C ALA A 15 -19.51 -19.04 25.90
N LEU A 16 -18.19 -18.95 25.68
CA LEU A 16 -17.39 -20.04 25.13
C LEU A 16 -17.36 -21.24 26.08
N ASP A 17 -17.15 -20.99 27.38
CA ASP A 17 -17.12 -22.06 28.39
C ASP A 17 -18.46 -22.81 28.45
N ARG A 18 -19.60 -22.09 28.37
CA ARG A 18 -20.93 -22.70 28.28
C ARG A 18 -21.14 -23.47 26.97
N LEU A 19 -20.56 -23.00 25.88
CA LEU A 19 -20.63 -23.67 24.58
C LEU A 19 -19.91 -25.02 24.61
N ASP A 20 -18.78 -25.09 25.31
CA ASP A 20 -18.02 -26.32 25.56
C ASP A 20 -18.85 -27.31 26.38
N GLU A 21 -19.52 -26.84 27.43
CA GLU A 21 -20.44 -27.66 28.24
C GLU A 21 -21.63 -28.19 27.41
N GLU A 22 -22.26 -27.36 26.58
CA GLU A 22 -23.38 -27.75 25.72
C GLU A 22 -22.99 -28.81 24.67
N LEU A 23 -21.76 -28.75 24.14
CA LEU A 23 -21.22 -29.78 23.24
C LEU A 23 -20.99 -31.09 23.98
N ILE A 24 -20.39 -31.04 25.18
CA ILE A 24 -20.12 -32.22 26.02
C ILE A 24 -21.42 -32.91 26.42
N GLU A 25 -22.46 -32.14 26.74
CA GLU A 25 -23.79 -32.64 27.09
C GLU A 25 -24.62 -33.09 25.87
N GLY A 26 -24.09 -32.92 24.65
CA GLY A 26 -24.75 -33.32 23.41
C GLY A 26 -25.99 -32.48 23.05
N LYS A 27 -26.11 -31.27 23.62
CA LYS A 27 -27.23 -30.35 23.37
C LYS A 27 -27.10 -29.61 22.04
N ILE A 28 -25.89 -29.52 21.51
CA ILE A 28 -25.57 -28.90 20.22
C ILE A 28 -24.70 -29.85 19.40
N THR A 29 -24.80 -29.73 18.08
CA THR A 29 -23.94 -30.47 17.15
C THR A 29 -22.54 -29.84 17.05
N GLU A 30 -21.55 -30.59 16.60
CA GLU A 30 -20.19 -30.05 16.35
C GLU A 30 -20.20 -28.89 15.35
N GLU A 31 -21.08 -28.94 14.35
CA GLU A 31 -21.22 -27.86 13.36
C GLU A 31 -21.77 -26.58 13.99
N GLU A 32 -22.80 -26.70 14.84
CA GLU A 32 -23.37 -25.58 15.59
C GLU A 32 -22.38 -25.02 16.61
N TYR A 33 -21.61 -25.89 17.28
CA TYR A 33 -20.53 -25.49 18.18
C TYR A 33 -19.47 -24.67 17.44
N ARG A 34 -18.97 -25.16 16.30
CA ARG A 34 -17.94 -24.43 15.53
C ARG A 34 -18.45 -23.09 15.02
N ALA A 35 -19.68 -23.04 14.53
CA ALA A 35 -20.28 -21.79 14.04
C ALA A 35 -20.46 -20.76 15.17
N LYS A 36 -21.00 -21.17 16.31
CA LYS A 36 -21.18 -20.29 17.48
C LYS A 36 -19.84 -19.87 18.09
N LYS A 37 -18.88 -20.79 18.21
CA LYS A 37 -17.52 -20.50 18.70
C LYS A 37 -16.83 -19.45 17.83
N SER A 38 -16.81 -19.64 16.51
CA SER A 38 -16.19 -18.68 15.59
C SER A 38 -16.86 -17.29 15.67
N ALA A 39 -18.17 -17.22 15.89
CA ALA A 39 -18.87 -15.95 16.04
C ALA A 39 -18.49 -15.24 17.35
N ILE A 40 -18.41 -15.97 18.47
CA ILE A 40 -18.02 -15.43 19.78
C ILE A 40 -16.56 -14.98 19.75
N GLU A 41 -15.65 -15.77 19.17
CA GLU A 41 -14.23 -15.43 19.02
C GLU A 41 -14.03 -14.15 18.19
N ARG A 42 -14.72 -14.01 17.06
CA ARG A 42 -14.68 -12.77 16.26
C ARG A 42 -15.14 -11.55 17.06
N GLN A 43 -16.16 -11.71 17.90
CA GLN A 43 -16.64 -10.59 18.72
C GLN A 43 -15.62 -10.20 19.81
N ILE A 44 -14.92 -11.18 20.40
CA ILE A 44 -13.83 -10.92 21.34
C ILE A 44 -12.70 -10.14 20.66
N GLU A 45 -12.29 -10.55 19.46
CA GLU A 45 -11.23 -9.85 18.70
C GLU A 45 -11.65 -8.43 18.28
N LEU A 46 -12.93 -8.20 17.92
CA LEU A 46 -13.45 -6.85 17.65
C LEU A 46 -13.37 -5.95 18.88
N MET A 47 -13.75 -6.46 20.06
CA MET A 47 -13.65 -5.71 21.32
C MET A 47 -12.19 -5.43 21.70
N GLU A 48 -11.27 -6.34 21.39
CA GLU A 48 -9.82 -6.14 21.57
C GLU A 48 -9.27 -5.02 20.71
N LEU A 49 -9.67 -4.97 19.45
CA LEU A 49 -9.31 -3.89 18.53
C LEU A 49 -9.87 -2.54 19.02
N GLU A 50 -11.11 -2.50 19.51
CA GLU A 50 -11.74 -1.28 20.04
C GLU A 50 -11.00 -0.75 21.27
N ASP A 51 -10.66 -1.63 22.20
CA ASP A 51 -9.91 -1.24 23.40
C ASP A 51 -8.49 -0.77 23.04
N MET A 52 -7.82 -1.40 22.07
CA MET A 52 -6.51 -0.92 21.59
C MET A 52 -6.58 0.46 20.93
N LEU A 53 -7.67 0.78 20.22
CA LEU A 53 -7.90 2.11 19.65
C LEU A 53 -8.16 3.14 20.75
N ILE A 54 -9.01 2.82 21.73
CA ILE A 54 -9.32 3.69 22.87
C ILE A 54 -8.07 3.97 23.72
N GLU A 55 -7.23 2.96 23.92
CA GLU A 55 -5.95 3.07 24.63
C GLU A 55 -4.85 3.77 23.80
N GLY A 56 -5.12 4.08 22.52
CA GLY A 56 -4.18 4.73 21.60
C GLY A 56 -2.99 3.85 21.22
N LYS A 57 -3.11 2.53 21.37
CA LYS A 57 -2.08 1.55 20.98
C LYS A 57 -2.07 1.28 19.48
N ILE A 58 -3.19 1.51 18.82
CA ILE A 58 -3.34 1.46 17.38
C ILE A 58 -4.02 2.75 16.89
N THR A 59 -3.72 3.12 15.66
CA THR A 59 -4.35 4.24 14.95
C THR A 59 -5.74 3.85 14.45
N GLU A 60 -6.55 4.86 14.13
CA GLU A 60 -7.90 4.66 13.58
C GLU A 60 -7.88 3.90 12.24
N GLU A 61 -6.80 4.05 11.47
CA GLU A 61 -6.60 3.35 10.20
C GLU A 61 -6.23 1.88 10.40
N GLU A 62 -5.36 1.58 11.38
CA GLU A 62 -5.02 0.20 11.78
C GLU A 62 -6.25 -0.53 12.33
N TYR A 63 -7.07 0.15 13.16
CA TYR A 63 -8.34 -0.37 13.62
C TYR A 63 -9.29 -0.70 12.46
N ARG A 64 -9.44 0.21 11.49
CA ARG A 64 -10.30 0.01 10.31
C ARG A 64 -9.85 -1.18 9.47
N ARG A 65 -8.54 -1.32 9.24
CA ARG A 65 -7.96 -2.43 8.47
C ARG A 65 -8.14 -3.77 9.18
N ALA A 66 -7.84 -3.82 10.47
CA ALA A 66 -7.99 -5.03 11.27
C ALA A 66 -9.47 -5.45 11.39
N LYS A 67 -10.38 -4.50 11.60
CA LYS A 67 -11.83 -4.73 11.63
C LYS A 67 -12.38 -5.24 10.29
N ALA A 68 -11.95 -4.64 9.18
CA ALA A 68 -12.37 -5.08 7.83
C ALA A 68 -11.89 -6.51 7.53
N SER A 69 -10.64 -6.83 7.92
CA SER A 69 -10.08 -8.19 7.81
C SER A 69 -10.90 -9.20 8.63
N LEU A 70 -11.30 -8.84 9.85
CA LEU A 70 -12.06 -9.68 10.76
C LEU A 70 -13.50 -9.95 10.30
N LEU A 71 -14.13 -8.94 9.70
CA LEU A 71 -15.50 -9.04 9.17
C LEU A 71 -15.54 -9.64 7.76
N GLY A 72 -14.39 -9.89 7.14
CA GLY A 72 -14.29 -10.40 5.77
C GLY A 72 -14.85 -9.42 4.73
N GLU A 73 -15.00 -8.15 5.11
CA GLU A 73 -15.39 -7.05 4.23
C GLU A 73 -14.19 -6.68 3.35
N ALA A 74 -14.43 -6.46 2.05
CA ALA A 74 -13.39 -6.06 1.12
C ALA A 74 -12.68 -4.81 1.65
N GLN A 75 -11.35 -4.87 1.75
CA GLN A 75 -10.54 -3.77 2.24
C GLN A 75 -10.90 -2.48 1.47
N PRO A 76 -11.23 -1.37 2.17
CA PRO A 76 -11.17 -0.07 1.51
C PRO A 76 -9.73 0.12 1.02
N MET A 77 -9.59 0.51 -0.25
CA MET A 77 -8.32 0.63 -0.95
C MET A 77 -7.26 1.36 -0.10
N PRO A 78 -5.99 0.95 -0.16
CA PRO A 78 -4.93 1.82 0.33
C PRO A 78 -4.92 3.08 -0.53
N ALA A 79 -5.22 4.23 0.09
CA ALA A 79 -5.25 5.54 -0.55
C ALA A 79 -3.95 5.89 -1.32
N GLY A 80 -2.83 5.24 -0.99
CA GLY A 80 -1.53 5.51 -1.61
C GLY A 80 -1.27 4.86 -2.98
N ALA A 81 -2.13 3.98 -3.51
CA ALA A 81 -1.92 3.41 -4.85
C ALA A 81 -2.17 4.44 -5.97
N GLU A 82 -3.03 5.44 -5.73
CA GLU A 82 -3.25 6.56 -6.65
C GLU A 82 -2.11 7.59 -6.58
N GLU A 83 -1.62 7.90 -5.37
CA GLU A 83 -0.58 8.91 -5.14
C GLU A 83 0.78 8.53 -5.77
N ALA A 84 1.15 7.25 -5.72
CA ALA A 84 2.43 6.79 -6.28
C ALA A 84 2.47 6.76 -7.82
N SER A 85 1.34 6.41 -8.46
CA SER A 85 1.19 6.58 -9.91
C SER A 85 1.31 8.06 -10.30
N GLU A 86 0.81 8.96 -9.45
CA GLU A 86 0.90 10.40 -9.67
C GLU A 86 2.35 10.91 -9.60
N VAL A 87 3.17 10.43 -8.65
CA VAL A 87 4.60 10.77 -8.54
C VAL A 87 5.37 10.31 -9.77
N ALA A 88 5.18 9.06 -10.21
CA ALA A 88 5.83 8.53 -11.41
C ALA A 88 5.45 9.30 -12.69
N GLN A 89 4.17 9.68 -12.81
CA GLN A 89 3.68 10.51 -13.91
C GLN A 89 4.27 11.92 -13.88
N LYS A 90 4.32 12.56 -12.71
CA LYS A 90 4.93 13.89 -12.54
C LYS A 90 6.41 13.89 -12.93
N ILE A 91 7.18 12.91 -12.46
CA ILE A 91 8.60 12.75 -12.82
C ILE A 91 8.75 12.61 -14.34
N SER A 92 7.97 11.73 -14.97
CA SER A 92 8.03 11.49 -16.42
C SER A 92 7.68 12.76 -17.23
N GLN A 93 6.67 13.52 -16.81
CA GLN A 93 6.29 14.77 -17.46
C GLN A 93 7.37 15.85 -17.34
N ILE A 94 7.99 15.98 -16.17
CA ILE A 94 9.05 16.98 -15.97
C ILE A 94 10.32 16.56 -16.72
N ALA A 95 10.66 15.27 -16.74
CA ALA A 95 11.77 14.74 -17.53
C ALA A 95 11.59 15.03 -19.03
N SER A 96 10.38 14.84 -19.58
CA SER A 96 10.07 15.20 -20.97
C SER A 96 10.24 16.71 -21.23
N LYS A 97 9.73 17.57 -20.32
CA LYS A 97 9.91 19.02 -20.45
C LYS A 97 11.37 19.45 -20.37
N LEU A 98 12.17 18.78 -19.53
CA LEU A 98 13.60 19.04 -19.40
C LEU A 98 14.32 18.70 -20.70
N ALA A 99 14.01 17.55 -21.30
CA ALA A 99 14.54 17.16 -22.61
C ALA A 99 14.20 18.19 -23.70
N GLU A 100 12.95 18.66 -23.76
CA GLU A 100 12.54 19.71 -24.69
C GLU A 100 13.29 21.04 -24.49
N VAL A 101 13.52 21.44 -23.24
CA VAL A 101 14.27 22.66 -22.91
C VAL A 101 15.72 22.52 -23.39
N ARG A 102 16.35 21.37 -23.12
CA ARG A 102 17.73 21.08 -23.56
C ARG A 102 17.85 21.07 -25.10
N GLU A 103 16.89 20.46 -25.80
CA GLU A 103 16.83 20.48 -27.26
C GLU A 103 16.67 21.91 -27.81
N LYS A 104 15.83 22.75 -27.19
CA LYS A 104 15.67 24.16 -27.58
C LYS A 104 16.95 24.96 -27.36
N ARG A 105 17.70 24.70 -26.26
CA ARG A 105 19.00 25.32 -26.02
C ARG A 105 20.05 24.90 -27.04
N GLU A 106 20.04 23.64 -27.47
CA GLU A 106 20.93 23.16 -28.54
C GLU A 106 20.63 23.88 -29.87
N LYS A 107 19.36 23.94 -30.28
CA LYS A 107 18.95 24.71 -31.47
C LYS A 107 19.32 26.19 -31.37
N LEU A 108 19.21 26.78 -30.18
CA LEU A 108 19.61 28.17 -29.96
C LEU A 108 21.13 28.36 -30.16
N ARG A 109 21.95 27.39 -29.76
CA ARG A 109 23.40 27.39 -30.03
C ARG A 109 23.69 27.24 -31.53
N ASP A 110 22.95 26.40 -32.25
CA ASP A 110 23.11 26.25 -33.70
C ASP A 110 22.80 27.56 -34.45
N LEU A 111 21.77 28.29 -34.02
CA LEU A 111 21.42 29.61 -34.57
C LEU A 111 22.53 30.65 -34.33
N LEU A 112 23.21 30.59 -33.19
CA LEU A 112 24.37 31.44 -32.91
C LEU A 112 25.56 31.07 -33.81
N ILE A 113 25.87 29.77 -33.94
CA ILE A 113 26.98 29.26 -34.75
C ILE A 113 26.79 29.61 -36.24
N SER A 114 25.56 29.48 -36.74
CA SER A 114 25.15 29.88 -38.10
C SER A 114 25.07 31.40 -38.29
N LYS A 115 25.23 32.18 -37.22
CA LYS A 115 25.14 33.65 -37.19
C LYS A 115 23.77 34.20 -37.61
N GLU A 116 22.72 33.40 -37.49
CA GLU A 116 21.34 33.83 -37.74
C GLU A 116 20.81 34.74 -36.61
N ILE A 117 21.36 34.59 -35.41
CA ILE A 117 21.11 35.46 -34.26
C ILE A 117 22.39 36.12 -33.76
N SER A 118 22.23 37.26 -33.09
CA SER A 118 23.34 37.97 -32.46
C SER A 118 23.67 37.37 -31.08
N GLU A 119 24.92 37.51 -30.64
CA GLU A 119 25.37 37.09 -29.30
C GLU A 119 24.50 37.68 -28.16
N PRO A 120 24.13 38.98 -28.15
CA PRO A 120 23.22 39.49 -27.12
C PRO A 120 21.82 38.84 -27.14
N THR A 121 21.31 38.51 -28.33
CA THR A 121 20.02 37.80 -28.46
C THR A 121 20.12 36.38 -27.93
N PHE A 122 21.22 35.68 -28.25
CA PHE A 122 21.52 34.35 -27.73
C PHE A 122 21.56 34.36 -26.20
N GLN A 123 22.38 35.23 -25.61
CA GLN A 123 22.56 35.30 -24.14
C GLN A 123 21.23 35.51 -23.41
N LYS A 124 20.40 36.43 -23.90
CA LYS A 124 19.08 36.66 -23.31
C LYS A 124 18.21 35.40 -23.32
N LEU A 125 18.10 34.74 -24.48
CA LEU A 125 17.25 33.55 -24.61
C LEU A 125 17.84 32.34 -23.88
N ASP A 126 19.17 32.17 -23.89
CA ASP A 126 19.83 31.06 -23.19
C ASP A 126 19.65 31.18 -21.68
N SER A 127 19.76 32.38 -21.11
CA SER A 127 19.45 32.62 -19.69
C SER A 127 18.00 32.29 -19.35
N GLU A 128 17.02 32.66 -20.19
CA GLU A 128 15.62 32.28 -19.96
C GLU A 128 15.39 30.76 -20.00
N TYR A 129 16.11 30.04 -20.86
CA TYR A 129 16.04 28.57 -20.90
C TYR A 129 16.82 27.91 -19.76
N GLU A 130 17.94 28.48 -19.34
CA GLU A 130 18.73 28.04 -18.19
C GLU A 130 17.94 28.17 -16.90
N GLU A 131 17.23 29.28 -16.67
CA GLU A 131 16.33 29.43 -15.53
C GLU A 131 15.20 28.39 -15.53
N LYS A 132 14.61 28.13 -16.70
CA LYS A 132 13.60 27.07 -16.86
C LYS A 132 14.18 25.69 -16.57
N GLU A 133 15.36 25.38 -17.10
CA GLU A 133 16.06 24.12 -16.86
C GLU A 133 16.31 23.92 -15.36
N ASN A 134 16.91 24.90 -14.68
CA ASN A 134 17.17 24.87 -13.24
C ASN A 134 15.88 24.66 -12.43
N SER A 135 14.78 25.32 -12.80
CA SER A 135 13.50 25.15 -12.11
C SER A 135 12.89 23.75 -12.27
N LEU A 136 13.11 23.10 -13.41
CA LEU A 136 12.65 21.73 -13.67
C LEU A 136 13.54 20.72 -12.95
N GLU A 137 14.86 20.95 -12.93
CA GLU A 137 15.82 20.11 -12.20
C GLU A 137 15.56 20.11 -10.69
N LEU A 138 15.25 21.27 -10.10
CA LEU A 138 14.88 21.36 -8.68
C LEU A 138 13.62 20.53 -8.37
N LYS A 139 12.59 20.64 -9.20
CA LYS A 139 11.34 19.86 -9.02
C LYS A 139 11.57 18.36 -9.20
N ILE A 140 12.43 17.96 -10.12
CA ILE A 140 12.81 16.56 -10.29
C ILE A 140 13.48 16.02 -9.02
N LYS A 141 14.38 16.79 -8.41
CA LYS A 141 15.05 16.38 -7.15
C LYS A 141 14.08 16.25 -5.99
N GLU A 142 13.11 17.16 -5.87
CA GLU A 142 12.06 17.08 -4.83
C GLU A 142 11.23 15.80 -4.99
N LEU A 143 10.79 15.51 -6.22
CA LEU A 143 10.03 14.29 -6.52
C LEU A 143 10.88 13.02 -6.43
N GLU A 144 12.19 13.12 -6.64
CA GLU A 144 13.11 11.99 -6.48
C GLU A 144 13.11 11.49 -5.04
N GLU A 145 13.21 12.40 -4.07
CA GLU A 145 13.20 12.04 -2.66
C GLU A 145 11.87 11.37 -2.26
N GLU A 146 10.75 11.93 -2.73
CA GLU A 146 9.42 11.35 -2.53
C GLU A 146 9.31 9.94 -3.15
N ALA A 147 9.78 9.78 -4.39
CA ALA A 147 9.80 8.50 -5.09
C ALA A 147 10.68 7.45 -4.37
N ARG A 148 11.86 7.85 -3.88
CA ARG A 148 12.77 6.96 -3.13
C ARG A 148 12.16 6.52 -1.81
N ASN A 149 11.52 7.44 -1.08
CA ASN A 149 10.80 7.11 0.15
C ASN A 149 9.66 6.12 -0.14
N ARG A 150 8.91 6.35 -1.21
CA ARG A 150 7.84 5.44 -1.61
C ARG A 150 8.33 4.06 -2.01
N LEU A 151 9.45 3.96 -2.73
CA LEU A 151 10.08 2.68 -3.06
C LEU A 151 10.44 1.89 -1.79
N LYS A 152 10.99 2.57 -0.78
CA LYS A 152 11.34 1.94 0.50
C LYS A 152 10.09 1.42 1.24
N GLU A 153 9.00 2.18 1.25
CA GLU A 153 7.72 1.72 1.82
C GLU A 153 7.17 0.50 1.08
N ILE A 154 7.24 0.50 -0.26
CA ILE A 154 6.80 -0.63 -1.08
C ILE A 154 7.63 -1.89 -0.74
N GLU A 155 8.95 -1.76 -0.62
CA GLU A 155 9.84 -2.87 -0.27
C GLU A 155 9.53 -3.44 1.12
N GLN A 156 9.24 -2.58 2.11
CA GLN A 156 8.80 -3.01 3.44
C GLN A 156 7.48 -3.78 3.37
N LYS A 157 6.47 -3.25 2.67
CA LYS A 157 5.16 -3.91 2.51
C LYS A 157 5.26 -5.24 1.78
N LEU A 158 6.14 -5.34 0.77
CA LEU A 158 6.37 -6.61 0.06
C LEU A 158 6.99 -7.67 0.97
N GLU A 159 7.90 -7.30 1.86
CA GLU A 159 8.46 -8.23 2.86
C GLU A 159 7.40 -8.62 3.90
N GLU A 160 6.57 -7.68 4.37
CA GLU A 160 5.43 -7.99 5.25
C GLU A 160 4.47 -8.98 4.60
N ILE A 161 4.10 -8.76 3.33
CA ILE A 161 3.24 -9.68 2.58
C ILE A 161 3.88 -11.06 2.48
N LYS A 162 5.18 -11.14 2.23
CA LYS A 162 5.90 -12.42 2.19
C LYS A 162 5.83 -13.15 3.53
N LEU A 163 6.07 -12.46 4.65
CA LEU A 163 5.95 -13.03 6.00
C LEU A 163 4.51 -13.50 6.29
N MET A 164 3.50 -12.71 5.93
CA MET A 164 2.09 -13.10 6.07
C MET A 164 1.76 -14.35 5.25
N ARG A 165 2.30 -14.48 4.04
CA ARG A 165 2.14 -15.68 3.20
C ARG A 165 2.79 -16.91 3.82
N GLU A 166 4.00 -16.76 4.37
CA GLU A 166 4.68 -17.83 5.11
C GLU A 166 3.86 -18.27 6.32
N GLU A 167 3.29 -17.32 7.07
CA GLU A 167 2.46 -17.59 8.23
C GLU A 167 1.17 -18.34 7.87
N ILE A 168 0.39 -17.86 6.89
CA ILE A 168 -0.85 -18.56 6.50
C ILE A 168 -0.56 -19.96 5.95
N LYS A 169 0.59 -20.14 5.29
CA LYS A 169 1.04 -21.45 4.82
C LYS A 169 1.37 -22.37 5.99
N ALA A 170 2.06 -21.87 7.01
CA ALA A 170 2.35 -22.63 8.23
C ALA A 170 1.07 -23.03 8.96
N ARG A 171 0.16 -22.08 9.22
CA ARG A 171 -1.14 -22.33 9.87
C ARG A 171 -1.98 -23.35 9.09
N HIS A 172 -1.95 -23.28 7.76
CA HIS A 172 -2.60 -24.28 6.91
C HIS A 172 -2.00 -25.67 7.07
N HIS A 173 -0.67 -25.79 7.06
CA HIS A 173 0.02 -27.09 7.27
C HIS A 173 -0.21 -27.68 8.67
N LEU A 174 -0.40 -26.82 9.69
CA LEU A 174 -0.75 -27.22 11.05
C LEU A 174 -2.23 -27.60 11.21
N GLY A 175 -3.06 -27.41 10.18
CA GLY A 175 -4.49 -27.67 10.23
C GLY A 175 -5.31 -26.59 10.95
N GLU A 176 -4.68 -25.47 11.31
CA GLU A 176 -5.29 -24.32 11.97
C GLU A 176 -6.02 -23.39 10.99
N LEU A 177 -5.75 -23.53 9.69
CA LEU A 177 -6.39 -22.76 8.61
C LEU A 177 -7.00 -23.68 7.54
N PRO A 178 -8.33 -23.64 7.33
CA PRO A 178 -8.99 -24.41 6.27
C PRO A 178 -8.43 -24.08 4.88
N GLU A 179 -8.41 -25.08 3.98
CA GLU A 179 -7.93 -24.96 2.60
C GLU A 179 -8.60 -23.80 1.82
N ALA A 180 -9.91 -23.59 2.04
CA ALA A 180 -10.65 -22.52 1.39
C ALA A 180 -10.17 -21.13 1.85
N ASP A 181 -9.92 -20.95 3.14
CA ASP A 181 -9.46 -19.69 3.71
C ASP A 181 -8.00 -19.42 3.37
N PHE A 182 -7.17 -20.47 3.35
CA PHE A 182 -5.79 -20.41 2.86
C PHE A 182 -5.74 -19.91 1.42
N LYS A 183 -6.47 -20.54 0.50
CA LYS A 183 -6.49 -20.14 -0.91
C LYS A 183 -6.97 -18.71 -1.11
N ARG A 184 -8.03 -18.30 -0.40
CA ARG A 184 -8.55 -16.94 -0.48
C ARG A 184 -7.51 -15.92 -0.03
N ARG A 185 -6.90 -16.13 1.14
CA ARG A 185 -5.89 -15.22 1.71
C ARG A 185 -4.62 -15.17 0.88
N ASP A 186 -4.14 -16.32 0.39
CA ASP A 186 -2.95 -16.39 -0.46
C ASP A 186 -3.17 -15.64 -1.79
N GLN A 187 -4.34 -15.79 -2.42
CA GLN A 187 -4.69 -15.04 -3.63
C GLN A 187 -4.79 -13.53 -3.39
N GLU A 188 -5.35 -13.12 -2.25
CA GLU A 188 -5.45 -11.70 -1.90
C GLU A 188 -4.07 -11.08 -1.68
N LEU A 189 -3.20 -11.76 -0.91
CA LEU A 189 -1.82 -11.33 -0.67
C LEU A 189 -1.00 -11.31 -1.96
N GLU A 190 -1.17 -12.30 -2.84
CA GLU A 190 -0.53 -12.32 -4.16
C GLU A 190 -0.99 -11.14 -5.03
N ALA A 191 -2.30 -10.85 -5.08
CA ALA A 191 -2.82 -9.72 -5.83
C ALA A 191 -2.28 -8.37 -5.29
N GLN A 192 -2.16 -8.22 -3.97
CA GLN A 192 -1.54 -7.05 -3.36
C GLN A 192 -0.06 -6.93 -3.72
N ALA A 193 0.69 -8.03 -3.65
CA ALA A 193 2.11 -8.06 -4.02
C ALA A 193 2.33 -7.65 -5.49
N GLN A 194 1.50 -8.17 -6.41
CA GLN A 194 1.58 -7.83 -7.84
C GLN A 194 1.32 -6.34 -8.10
N ARG A 195 0.35 -5.74 -7.39
CA ARG A 195 0.08 -4.30 -7.51
C ARG A 195 1.25 -3.46 -7.01
N LEU A 196 1.81 -3.80 -5.86
CA LEU A 196 2.98 -3.12 -5.29
C LEU A 196 4.23 -3.29 -6.19
N GLN A 197 4.39 -4.45 -6.84
CA GLN A 197 5.45 -4.66 -7.82
C GLN A 197 5.28 -3.79 -9.06
N ALA A 198 4.07 -3.70 -9.63
CA ALA A 198 3.80 -2.82 -10.75
C ALA A 198 4.08 -1.35 -10.41
N GLU A 199 3.65 -0.91 -9.23
CA GLU A 199 3.92 0.45 -8.71
C GLU A 199 5.43 0.73 -8.57
N ARG A 200 6.19 -0.24 -8.04
CA ARG A 200 7.64 -0.17 -7.94
C ARG A 200 8.30 -0.02 -9.31
N GLU A 201 7.84 -0.78 -10.30
CA GLU A 201 8.35 -0.74 -11.67
C GLU A 201 8.07 0.60 -12.34
N ASP A 202 6.87 1.16 -12.14
CA ASP A 202 6.49 2.47 -12.67
C ASP A 202 7.38 3.59 -12.10
N ILE A 203 7.56 3.62 -10.78
CA ILE A 203 8.44 4.60 -10.12
C ILE A 203 9.89 4.44 -10.59
N SER A 204 10.39 3.19 -10.63
CA SER A 204 11.77 2.91 -11.09
C SER A 204 11.99 3.35 -12.54
N SER A 205 11.01 3.13 -13.41
CA SER A 205 11.07 3.55 -14.81
C SER A 205 11.07 5.07 -14.95
N ALA A 206 10.23 5.77 -14.17
CA ALA A 206 10.20 7.24 -14.16
C ALA A 206 11.55 7.84 -13.70
N LEU A 207 12.14 7.29 -12.64
CA LEU A 207 13.46 7.72 -12.16
C LEU A 207 14.57 7.49 -13.19
N LYS A 208 14.55 6.36 -13.91
CA LYS A 208 15.47 6.09 -15.01
C LYS A 208 15.33 7.10 -16.16
N LEU A 209 14.09 7.43 -16.54
CA LEU A 209 13.83 8.45 -17.57
C LEU A 209 14.34 9.83 -17.17
N ALA A 210 14.29 10.16 -15.89
CA ALA A 210 14.85 11.40 -15.35
C ALA A 210 16.38 11.39 -15.23
N GLY A 211 17.05 10.25 -15.49
CA GLY A 211 18.49 10.11 -15.33
C GLY A 211 18.94 10.03 -13.87
N LEU A 212 18.04 9.64 -12.97
CA LEU A 212 18.25 9.60 -11.51
C LEU A 212 18.41 8.18 -10.95
N SER A 213 18.52 7.17 -11.81
CA SER A 213 18.82 5.81 -11.35
C SER A 213 20.26 5.73 -10.81
N GLU A 214 20.41 5.25 -9.57
CA GLU A 214 21.71 4.76 -9.05
C GLU A 214 22.30 3.65 -9.92
#